data_AF-A0A0S8H8F6-F1
#
_entry.id   AF-A0A0S8H8F6-F1
#
_cell.length_a   1.000
_cell.length_b   1.000
_cell.length_c   1.000
_cell.angle_alpha   90.00
_cell.angle_beta   90.00
_cell.angle_gamma   90.00
#
_symmetry.space_group_name_H-M   'P 1'
#
loop_
_entity.id
_entity.type
_entity.pdbx_description
1 polymer ?
#
loop_
_entity_poly.entity_id
_entity_poly.type
_entity_poly.pdbx_seq_one_letter_code
_entity_poly.pdbx_strand_id
1 'polypeptide(L)'
;MNVPRIASLVAMLVVMAAVDLSAQQEMPVEPGARVRVSAPGVVAGQVVGTIKELRPDTCVLQVEGRPWPLVLPLASVTQLEVSRGHKSKSGIGILLGGSAGFLGGYLIGTQTSVCETCGGSESKGKTGLAFGTILGLLGAAVGGELGSKNRVEFWEEVPIERLRLSIRMYRAGGLGVAASLHF
;
A
#
# COMPACT_ATOMS: atom_id res chain seq x y z
N MET A 1 50.59 -31.60 17.12
CA MET A 1 49.21 -31.07 17.22
C MET A 1 48.96 -30.19 16.00
N ASN A 2 48.08 -30.63 15.09
CA ASN A 2 47.91 -30.03 13.76
C ASN A 2 46.92 -28.86 13.79
N VAL A 3 47.35 -27.75 14.40
CA VAL A 3 46.65 -26.46 14.45
C VAL A 3 46.06 -26.02 13.08
N PRO A 4 46.74 -26.20 11.92
CA PRO A 4 46.15 -25.76 10.64
C PRO A 4 44.94 -26.59 10.20
N ARG A 5 44.83 -27.86 10.61
CA ARG A 5 43.67 -28.71 10.26
C ARG A 5 42.42 -28.33 11.06
N ILE A 6 42.59 -27.95 12.32
CA ILE A 6 41.49 -27.53 13.20
C ILE A 6 40.96 -26.17 12.73
N ALA A 7 41.86 -25.23 12.39
CA ALA A 7 41.47 -23.92 11.86
C ALA A 7 40.69 -24.03 10.54
N SER A 8 41.09 -24.94 9.64
CA SER A 8 40.40 -25.15 8.36
C SER A 8 39.01 -25.78 8.53
N LEU A 9 38.83 -26.67 9.50
CA LEU A 9 37.52 -27.28 9.81
C LEU A 9 36.56 -26.26 10.44
N VAL A 10 37.06 -25.41 11.34
CA VAL A 10 36.26 -24.33 11.95
C VAL A 10 35.85 -23.30 10.89
N ALA A 11 36.76 -22.89 10.00
CA ALA A 11 36.43 -21.97 8.91
C ALA A 11 35.38 -22.57 7.96
N MET A 12 35.46 -23.86 7.64
CA MET A 12 34.48 -24.53 6.78
C MET A 12 33.10 -24.67 7.44
N LEU A 13 33.06 -24.93 8.75
CA LEU A 13 31.82 -24.98 9.54
C LEU A 13 31.14 -23.60 9.61
N VAL A 14 31.92 -22.53 9.80
CA VAL A 14 31.41 -21.14 9.83
C VAL A 14 30.87 -20.71 8.47
N VAL A 15 31.53 -21.11 7.37
CA VAL A 15 31.03 -20.83 6.02
C VAL A 15 29.73 -21.59 5.73
N MET A 16 29.60 -22.85 6.15
CA MET A 16 28.32 -23.58 5.96
C MET A 16 27.18 -22.99 6.78
N ALA A 17 27.42 -22.58 8.03
CA ALA A 17 26.41 -21.92 8.85
C ALA A 17 25.98 -20.54 8.28
N ALA A 18 26.87 -19.85 7.56
CA ALA A 18 26.55 -18.57 6.92
C ALA A 18 25.75 -18.73 5.61
N VAL A 19 25.78 -19.91 4.97
CA VAL A 19 25.04 -20.17 3.71
C VAL A 19 23.55 -20.43 3.99
N ASP A 20 23.21 -21.07 5.11
CA ASP A 20 21.81 -21.33 5.48
C ASP A 20 21.04 -20.05 5.87
N LEU A 21 21.74 -19.03 6.40
CA LEU A 21 21.09 -17.80 6.86
C LEU A 21 20.63 -16.85 5.73
N SER A 22 21.22 -16.98 4.53
CA SER A 22 20.90 -16.11 3.39
C SER A 22 19.84 -16.68 2.44
N ALA A 23 19.35 -17.89 2.71
CA ALA A 23 18.35 -18.57 1.85
C ALA A 23 16.90 -18.40 2.33
N GLN A 24 16.68 -17.82 3.52
CA GLN A 24 15.35 -17.56 4.10
C GLN A 24 15.00 -16.07 4.10
N GLN A 25 15.17 -15.38 2.97
CA GLN A 25 14.44 -14.12 2.78
C GLN A 25 12.96 -14.48 2.59
N GLU A 26 12.25 -14.60 3.72
CA GLU A 26 10.79 -14.62 3.75
C GLU A 26 10.32 -13.36 3.04
N MET A 27 9.77 -13.52 1.84
CA MET A 27 8.93 -12.49 1.27
C MET A 27 7.83 -12.22 2.29
N PRO A 28 7.62 -10.96 2.74
CA PRO A 28 6.66 -10.63 3.80
C PRO A 28 5.20 -10.69 3.32
N VAL A 29 4.91 -11.59 2.38
CA VAL A 29 3.61 -11.73 1.72
C VAL A 29 3.12 -13.15 1.91
N GLU A 30 2.08 -13.30 2.73
CA GLU A 30 1.45 -14.59 2.99
C GLU A 30 0.59 -15.04 1.79
N PRO A 31 0.52 -16.35 1.51
CA PRO A 31 -0.49 -16.91 0.62
C PRO A 31 -1.90 -16.46 1.05
N GLY A 32 -2.74 -16.09 0.08
CA GLY A 32 -4.05 -15.48 0.32
C GLY A 32 -4.05 -13.95 0.30
N ALA A 33 -2.88 -13.30 0.30
CA ALA A 33 -2.79 -11.86 0.11
C ALA A 33 -3.23 -11.45 -1.30
N ARG A 34 -4.01 -10.36 -1.39
CA ARG A 34 -4.35 -9.70 -2.65
C ARG A 34 -3.20 -8.77 -3.04
N VAL A 35 -2.66 -8.98 -4.23
CA VAL A 35 -1.48 -8.29 -4.72
C VAL A 35 -1.69 -7.72 -6.10
N ARG A 36 -0.97 -6.64 -6.38
CA ARG A 36 -0.82 -6.07 -7.70
C ARG A 36 0.60 -6.30 -8.14
N VAL A 37 0.75 -6.91 -9.31
CA VAL A 37 2.04 -7.32 -9.84
C VAL A 37 2.27 -6.65 -11.18
N SER A 38 3.45 -6.06 -11.35
CA SER A 38 3.95 -5.65 -12.66
C SER A 38 5.04 -6.64 -13.08
N ALA A 39 4.83 -7.32 -14.22
CA ALA A 39 5.80 -8.24 -14.78
C ALA A 39 5.83 -8.08 -16.33
N PRO A 40 6.52 -7.06 -16.85
CA PRO A 40 6.48 -6.71 -18.28
C PRO A 40 6.87 -7.84 -19.24
N GLY A 41 7.67 -8.80 -18.76
CA GLY A 41 8.08 -9.98 -19.54
C GLY A 41 7.02 -11.09 -19.64
N VAL A 42 5.94 -11.02 -18.86
CA VAL A 42 4.89 -12.06 -18.81
C VAL A 42 3.50 -11.48 -19.07
N VAL A 43 3.22 -10.27 -18.58
CA VAL A 43 1.93 -9.59 -18.70
C VAL A 43 2.11 -8.18 -19.21
N ALA A 44 1.22 -7.78 -20.12
CA ALA A 44 1.16 -6.40 -20.61
C ALA A 44 0.53 -5.51 -19.54
N GLY A 45 1.35 -4.91 -18.68
CA GLY A 45 0.92 -3.96 -17.64
C GLY A 45 0.91 -4.52 -16.23
N GLN A 46 -0.02 -4.02 -15.41
CA GLN A 46 -0.23 -4.47 -14.03
C GLN A 46 -1.40 -5.43 -13.94
N VAL A 47 -1.25 -6.47 -13.12
CA VAL A 47 -2.27 -7.49 -12.91
C VAL A 47 -2.59 -7.58 -11.43
N VAL A 48 -3.88 -7.59 -11.10
CA VAL A 48 -4.39 -7.76 -9.74
C VAL A 48 -4.86 -9.19 -9.55
N GLY A 49 -4.46 -9.81 -8.44
CA GLY A 49 -4.87 -11.16 -8.11
C GLY A 49 -4.58 -11.52 -6.66
N THR A 50 -4.85 -12.77 -6.32
CA THR A 50 -4.57 -13.33 -4.98
C THR A 50 -3.46 -14.37 -5.08
N ILE A 51 -2.47 -14.31 -4.20
CA ILE A 51 -1.40 -15.32 -4.15
C ILE A 51 -2.02 -16.65 -3.70
N LYS A 52 -1.90 -17.68 -4.53
CA LYS A 52 -2.32 -19.05 -4.19
C LYS A 52 -1.18 -19.83 -3.56
N GLU A 53 0.00 -19.67 -4.14
CA GLU A 53 1.21 -20.37 -3.72
C GLU A 53 2.41 -19.47 -4.00
N LEU A 54 3.33 -19.41 -3.05
CA LEU A 54 4.59 -18.71 -3.19
C LEU A 54 5.72 -19.72 -3.02
N ARG A 55 6.58 -19.81 -4.02
CA ARG A 55 7.78 -20.66 -4.06
C ARG A 55 9.01 -19.75 -4.17
N PRO A 56 10.23 -20.27 -3.92
CA PRO A 56 11.45 -19.46 -3.93
C PRO A 56 11.74 -18.71 -5.25
N ASP A 57 11.25 -19.22 -6.38
CA ASP A 57 11.50 -18.68 -7.72
C ASP A 57 10.22 -18.31 -8.49
N THR A 58 9.07 -18.75 -7.99
CA THR A 58 7.79 -18.72 -8.71
C THR A 58 6.64 -18.32 -7.79
N CYS A 59 5.77 -17.47 -8.30
CA CYS A 59 4.54 -17.04 -7.64
C CYS A 59 3.34 -17.50 -8.46
N VAL A 60 2.41 -18.21 -7.83
CA VAL A 60 1.15 -18.63 -8.46
C VAL A 60 0.06 -17.66 -8.05
N LEU A 61 -0.42 -16.88 -9.01
CA LEU A 61 -1.39 -15.80 -8.81
C LEU A 61 -2.76 -16.19 -9.39
N GLN A 62 -3.81 -16.20 -8.59
CA GLN A 62 -5.18 -16.23 -9.10
C GLN A 62 -5.57 -14.82 -9.54
N VAL A 63 -5.55 -14.58 -10.85
CA VAL A 63 -5.89 -13.28 -11.44
C VAL A 63 -7.41 -13.10 -11.44
N GLU A 64 -7.86 -11.90 -11.08
CA GLU A 64 -9.29 -11.56 -11.12
C GLU A 64 -9.82 -11.58 -12.56
N GLY A 65 -10.98 -12.22 -12.75
CA GLY A 65 -11.59 -12.36 -14.07
C GLY A 65 -10.92 -13.42 -14.97
N ARG A 66 -9.92 -14.17 -14.49
CA ARG A 66 -9.36 -15.33 -15.20
C ARG A 66 -9.72 -16.63 -14.49
N PRO A 67 -10.14 -17.67 -15.24
CA PRO A 67 -10.45 -18.97 -14.65
C PRO A 67 -9.20 -19.74 -14.21
N TRP A 68 -8.06 -19.53 -14.88
CA TRP A 68 -6.82 -20.25 -14.61
C TRP A 68 -5.81 -19.41 -13.83
N PRO A 69 -5.06 -20.02 -12.89
CA PRO A 69 -4.00 -19.33 -12.18
C PRO A 69 -2.84 -18.99 -13.12
N LEU A 70 -2.23 -17.83 -12.90
CA LEU A 70 -1.07 -17.34 -13.63
C LEU A 70 0.20 -17.67 -12.84
N VAL A 71 1.14 -18.37 -13.47
CA VAL A 71 2.45 -18.65 -12.88
C VAL A 71 3.42 -17.56 -13.32
N LEU A 72 3.98 -16.83 -12.36
CA LEU A 72 4.91 -15.73 -12.57
C LEU A 72 6.29 -16.08 -11.99
N PRO A 73 7.37 -16.08 -12.78
CA PRO A 73 8.71 -16.13 -12.25
C PRO A 73 8.98 -14.86 -11.44
N LEU A 74 9.42 -14.98 -10.18
CA LEU A 74 9.74 -13.82 -9.33
C LEU A 74 10.81 -12.93 -9.97
N ALA A 75 11.71 -13.51 -10.76
CA ALA A 75 12.70 -12.77 -11.55
C ALA A 75 12.07 -11.78 -12.55
N SER A 76 10.88 -12.09 -13.08
CA SER A 76 10.17 -11.25 -14.05
C SER A 76 9.32 -10.14 -13.44
N VAL A 77 9.05 -10.23 -12.13
CA VAL A 77 8.28 -9.22 -11.39
C VAL A 77 9.15 -8.00 -11.16
N THR A 78 8.75 -6.84 -11.66
CA THR A 78 9.46 -5.57 -11.44
C THR A 78 8.91 -4.80 -10.24
N GLN A 79 7.63 -4.96 -9.94
CA GLN A 79 6.96 -4.27 -8.85
C GLN A 79 5.90 -5.19 -8.24
N LEU A 80 5.86 -5.26 -6.92
CA LEU A 80 4.89 -6.02 -6.14
C LEU A 80 4.27 -5.10 -5.10
N GLU A 81 2.96 -4.93 -5.18
CA GLU A 81 2.19 -4.17 -4.20
C GLU A 81 1.22 -5.10 -3.49
N VAL A 82 1.07 -4.95 -2.19
CA VAL A 82 0.11 -5.71 -1.38
C VAL A 82 -1.05 -4.80 -0.99
N SER A 83 -2.28 -5.31 -1.10
CA SER A 83 -3.46 -4.62 -0.60
C SER A 83 -3.45 -4.62 0.92
N ARG A 84 -3.47 -3.43 1.53
CA ARG A 84 -3.62 -3.24 2.99
C ARG A 84 -5.07 -2.92 3.39
N GLY A 85 -6.00 -3.22 2.50
CA GLY A 85 -7.42 -2.98 2.71
C GLY A 85 -7.89 -1.64 2.16
N HIS A 86 -9.03 -1.18 2.67
CA HIS A 86 -9.78 -0.07 2.10
C HIS A 86 -9.90 1.08 3.09
N LYS A 87 -9.56 2.30 2.65
CA LYS A 87 -9.83 3.53 3.42
C LYS A 87 -11.05 4.23 2.82
N SER A 88 -12.01 4.59 3.68
CA SER A 88 -13.17 5.40 3.28
C SER A 88 -12.77 6.86 3.17
N LYS A 89 -13.25 7.54 2.12
CA LYS A 89 -13.11 9.00 1.97
C LYS A 89 -14.23 9.78 2.68
N SER A 90 -14.87 9.18 3.68
CA SER A 90 -15.97 9.78 4.45
C SER A 90 -15.61 11.12 5.06
N GLY A 91 -14.42 11.25 5.64
CA GLY A 91 -13.96 12.51 6.23
C GLY A 91 -13.85 13.67 5.23
N ILE A 92 -13.38 13.39 4.01
CA ILE A 92 -13.28 14.40 2.94
C ILE A 92 -14.69 14.82 2.49
N GLY A 93 -15.60 13.85 2.35
CA GLY A 93 -17.00 14.13 2.01
C GLY A 93 -17.73 14.96 3.07
N ILE A 94 -17.54 14.64 4.35
CA ILE A 94 -18.09 15.42 5.48
C ILE A 94 -17.56 16.86 5.45
N LEU A 95 -16.25 17.05 5.25
CA LEU A 95 -15.64 18.37 5.23
C LEU A 95 -16.13 19.21 4.05
N LEU A 96 -16.12 18.66 2.84
CA LEU A 96 -16.56 19.39 1.64
C LEU A 96 -18.07 19.68 1.67
N GLY A 97 -18.88 18.68 2.02
CA GLY A 97 -20.33 18.85 2.13
C GLY A 97 -20.72 19.81 3.25
N GLY A 98 -20.06 19.71 4.41
CA GLY A 98 -20.32 20.55 5.56
C GLY A 98 -19.91 22.01 5.35
N SER A 99 -18.73 22.25 4.76
CA SER A 99 -18.27 23.61 4.46
C SER A 99 -19.13 24.28 3.38
N ALA A 100 -19.46 23.56 2.29
CA ALA A 100 -20.35 24.09 1.25
C ALA A 100 -21.75 24.38 1.78
N GLY A 101 -22.33 23.47 2.57
CA GLY A 101 -23.63 23.65 3.21
C GLY A 101 -23.64 24.81 4.20
N PHE A 102 -22.58 24.96 5.00
CA PHE A 102 -22.46 26.04 5.97
C PHE A 102 -22.36 27.41 5.29
N LEU A 103 -21.47 27.55 4.31
CA LEU A 103 -21.30 28.81 3.58
C LEU A 103 -22.57 29.18 2.81
N GLY A 104 -23.21 28.21 2.13
CA GLY A 104 -24.48 28.43 1.43
C GLY A 104 -25.59 28.85 2.39
N GLY A 105 -25.75 28.16 3.51
CA GLY A 105 -26.77 28.49 4.51
C GLY A 105 -26.52 29.81 5.21
N TYR A 106 -25.27 30.15 5.49
CA TYR A 106 -24.91 31.44 6.07
C TYR A 106 -25.24 32.61 5.13
N LEU A 107 -24.94 32.48 3.84
CA LEU A 107 -25.29 33.49 2.84
C LEU A 107 -26.81 33.64 2.69
N ILE A 108 -27.56 32.54 2.68
CA ILE A 108 -29.02 32.59 2.59
C ILE A 108 -29.61 33.24 3.84
N GLY A 109 -29.19 32.81 5.03
CA GLY A 109 -29.73 33.31 6.30
C GLY A 109 -29.38 34.76 6.62
N THR A 110 -28.30 35.30 6.05
CA THR A 110 -27.97 36.74 6.15
C THR A 110 -28.78 37.60 5.18
N GLN A 111 -29.32 37.01 4.11
CA GLN A 111 -30.19 37.68 3.13
C GLN A 111 -31.67 37.60 3.51
N THR A 112 -32.11 36.52 4.16
CA THR A 112 -33.50 36.34 4.62
C THR A 112 -33.72 36.96 6.00
N SER A 113 -33.80 38.29 6.07
CA SER A 113 -34.28 38.97 7.28
C SER A 113 -35.80 38.86 7.36
N VAL A 114 -36.32 37.89 8.11
CA VAL A 114 -37.73 37.89 8.54
C VAL A 114 -37.86 39.03 9.55
N CYS A 115 -38.55 40.08 9.15
CA CYS A 115 -38.74 41.29 9.94
C CYS A 115 -39.69 40.98 11.09
N GLU A 116 -39.17 40.63 12.25
CA GLU A 116 -39.90 40.76 13.51
C GLU A 116 -39.30 41.94 14.26
N THR A 117 -39.65 43.14 13.77
CA THR A 117 -39.67 44.40 14.53
C THR A 117 -38.36 44.75 15.25
N CYS A 118 -37.50 45.54 14.60
CA CYS A 118 -36.29 46.16 15.19
C CYS A 118 -35.12 45.20 15.52
N GLY A 119 -34.01 45.25 14.77
CA GLY A 119 -32.79 44.55 15.21
C GLY A 119 -31.57 44.89 14.36
N GLY A 120 -30.56 45.49 14.98
CA GLY A 120 -29.28 45.86 14.36
C GLY A 120 -28.46 44.66 13.84
N SER A 121 -27.26 44.95 13.34
CA SER A 121 -26.32 44.01 12.69
C SER A 121 -26.17 42.64 13.40
N GLU A 122 -26.33 42.58 14.73
CA GLU A 122 -26.28 41.35 15.52
C GLU A 122 -27.35 40.30 15.17
N SER A 123 -28.54 40.68 14.69
CA SER A 123 -29.62 39.72 14.40
C SER A 123 -29.36 38.92 13.12
N LYS A 124 -28.77 39.57 12.09
CA LYS A 124 -28.45 38.95 10.79
C LYS A 124 -27.38 37.88 10.92
N GLY A 125 -26.38 38.11 11.79
CA GLY A 125 -25.34 37.13 12.08
C GLY A 125 -25.89 35.86 12.74
N LYS A 126 -26.86 35.99 13.65
CA LYS A 126 -27.50 34.85 14.32
C LYS A 126 -28.35 34.00 13.38
N THR A 127 -29.14 34.64 12.51
CA THR A 127 -29.96 33.92 11.51
C THR A 127 -29.07 33.24 10.46
N GLY A 128 -28.04 33.93 9.96
CA GLY A 128 -27.03 33.34 9.08
C GLY A 128 -26.35 32.14 9.73
N LEU A 129 -25.93 32.25 10.98
CA LEU A 129 -25.29 31.16 11.70
C LEU A 129 -26.23 29.96 11.89
N ALA A 130 -27.51 30.18 12.23
CA ALA A 130 -28.50 29.10 12.37
C ALA A 130 -28.72 28.34 11.04
N PHE A 131 -28.98 29.07 9.94
CA PHE A 131 -29.15 28.45 8.63
C PHE A 131 -27.87 27.78 8.12
N GLY A 132 -26.72 28.41 8.35
CA GLY A 132 -25.41 27.83 8.07
C GLY A 132 -25.18 26.53 8.83
N THR A 133 -25.47 26.48 10.13
CA THR A 133 -25.30 25.25 10.92
C THR A 133 -26.24 24.14 10.44
N ILE A 134 -27.52 24.44 10.17
CA ILE A 134 -28.48 23.42 9.70
C ILE A 134 -28.06 22.86 8.34
N LEU A 135 -27.78 23.74 7.37
CA LEU A 135 -27.39 23.31 6.02
C LEU A 135 -26.00 22.69 6.00
N GLY A 136 -25.08 23.15 6.86
CA GLY A 136 -23.78 22.52 7.06
C GLY A 136 -23.88 21.11 7.62
N LEU A 137 -24.74 20.87 8.63
CA LEU A 137 -24.96 19.52 9.16
C LEU A 137 -25.61 18.59 8.12
N LEU A 138 -26.60 19.09 7.36
CA LEU A 138 -27.21 18.33 6.27
C LEU A 138 -26.20 18.01 5.16
N GLY A 139 -25.40 19.01 4.75
CA GLY A 139 -24.35 18.83 3.74
C GLY A 139 -23.28 17.84 4.21
N ALA A 140 -22.89 17.90 5.48
CA ALA A 140 -21.95 16.95 6.09
C ALA A 140 -22.51 15.53 6.11
N ALA A 141 -23.79 15.34 6.44
CA ALA A 141 -24.45 14.04 6.44
C ALA A 141 -24.46 13.41 5.04
N VAL A 142 -24.91 14.18 4.03
CA VAL A 142 -24.95 13.71 2.62
C VAL A 142 -23.54 13.44 2.10
N GLY A 143 -22.60 14.35 2.35
CA GLY A 143 -21.20 14.20 1.94
C GLY A 143 -20.51 13.01 2.61
N GLY A 144 -20.80 12.75 3.88
CA GLY A 144 -20.31 11.59 4.61
C GLY A 144 -20.86 10.28 4.08
N GLU A 145 -22.14 10.23 3.71
CA GLU A 145 -22.72 9.02 3.13
C GLU A 145 -22.09 8.72 1.77
N LEU A 146 -21.98 9.72 0.88
CA LEU A 146 -21.32 9.58 -0.42
C LEU A 146 -19.84 9.20 -0.28
N GLY A 147 -19.12 9.80 0.67
CA GLY A 147 -17.71 9.49 0.95
C GLY A 147 -17.50 8.10 1.57
N SER A 148 -18.49 7.56 2.30
CA SER A 148 -18.40 6.24 2.93
C SER A 148 -18.52 5.10 1.91
N LYS A 149 -19.30 5.30 0.85
CA LYS A 149 -19.47 4.36 -0.27
C LYS A 149 -18.20 4.29 -1.13
N ASN A 150 -17.43 5.38 -1.18
CA ASN A 150 -16.19 5.44 -1.93
C ASN A 150 -15.01 4.93 -1.09
N ARG A 151 -14.86 3.60 -1.09
CA ARG A 151 -13.72 2.90 -0.49
C ARG A 151 -12.59 2.82 -1.51
N VAL A 152 -11.47 3.48 -1.22
CA VAL A 152 -10.28 3.38 -2.06
C VAL A 152 -9.34 2.38 -1.43
N GLU A 153 -8.91 1.41 -2.24
CA GLU A 153 -7.95 0.40 -1.84
C GLU A 153 -6.55 1.02 -1.71
N PHE A 154 -5.86 0.70 -0.61
CA PHE A 154 -4.51 1.19 -0.35
C PHE A 154 -3.51 0.08 -0.68
N TRP A 155 -2.58 0.43 -1.56
CA TRP A 155 -1.55 -0.47 -2.07
C TRP A 155 -0.22 -0.03 -1.48
N GLU A 156 0.45 -0.98 -0.82
CA GLU A 156 1.79 -0.76 -0.27
C GLU A 156 2.80 -1.52 -1.11
N GLU A 157 3.79 -0.81 -1.64
CA GLU A 157 4.92 -1.42 -2.35
C GLU A 157 5.73 -2.27 -1.36
N VAL A 158 5.90 -3.54 -1.69
CA VAL A 158 6.75 -4.45 -0.93
C VAL A 158 8.11 -4.54 -1.64
N PRO A 159 9.22 -4.20 -0.96
CA PRO A 159 10.53 -4.32 -1.56
C PRO A 159 10.80 -5.77 -1.92
N ILE A 160 11.02 -6.02 -3.21
CA ILE A 160 11.46 -7.32 -3.71
C ILE A 160 12.97 -7.30 -3.62
N GLU A 161 13.51 -7.61 -2.45
CA GLU A 161 14.95 -7.60 -2.21
C GLU A 161 15.62 -8.68 -3.06
N ARG A 162 16.29 -8.26 -4.13
CA ARG A 162 17.07 -9.16 -4.99
C ARG A 162 18.50 -9.22 -4.48
N LEU A 163 18.75 -10.05 -3.47
CA LEU A 163 20.12 -10.37 -3.12
C LEU A 163 20.70 -11.31 -4.18
N ARG A 164 21.56 -10.79 -5.06
CA ARG A 164 22.36 -11.65 -5.95
C ARG A 164 23.71 -11.89 -5.31
N LEU A 165 23.93 -13.11 -4.87
CA LEU A 165 25.24 -13.61 -4.46
C LEU A 165 25.89 -14.32 -5.65
N SER A 166 27.07 -13.85 -6.06
CA SER A 166 27.90 -14.53 -7.05
C SER A 166 29.19 -15.00 -6.40
N ILE A 167 29.50 -16.28 -6.59
CA ILE A 167 30.73 -16.89 -6.10
C ILE A 167 31.61 -17.14 -7.32
N ARG A 168 32.82 -16.59 -7.32
CA ARG A 168 33.79 -16.78 -8.39
C ARG A 168 35.04 -17.44 -7.81
N MET A 169 35.38 -18.62 -8.34
CA MET A 169 36.64 -19.29 -7.99
C MET A 169 37.79 -18.69 -8.81
N TYR A 170 38.87 -18.30 -8.14
CA TYR A 170 40.10 -17.86 -8.79
C TYR A 170 41.07 -19.04 -8.97
N ARG A 171 41.70 -19.14 -10.14
CA ARG A 171 42.61 -20.24 -10.53
C ARG A 171 43.82 -20.45 -9.60
N ALA A 172 44.09 -19.52 -8.67
CA ALA A 172 45.17 -19.61 -7.68
C ALA A 172 44.71 -20.02 -6.26
N GLY A 173 43.50 -20.58 -6.10
CA GLY A 173 43.00 -21.08 -4.81
C GLY A 173 42.28 -20.04 -3.95
N GLY A 174 41.95 -18.87 -4.50
CA GLY A 174 41.14 -17.85 -3.83
C GLY A 174 39.64 -18.01 -4.11
N LEU A 175 38.81 -17.78 -3.10
CA LEU A 175 37.35 -17.67 -3.23
C LEU A 175 36.98 -16.17 -3.26
N GLY A 176 36.34 -15.71 -4.33
CA GLY A 176 35.72 -14.39 -4.37
C GLY A 176 34.21 -14.52 -4.15
N VAL A 177 33.67 -13.80 -3.18
CA VAL A 177 32.22 -13.63 -2.99
C VAL A 177 31.88 -12.19 -3.34
N ALA A 178 30.92 -12.00 -4.24
CA ALA A 178 30.39 -10.69 -4.58
C ALA A 178 28.88 -10.69 -4.35
N ALA A 179 28.42 -9.80 -3.47
CA ALA A 179 27.01 -9.50 -3.27
C ALA A 179 26.65 -8.21 -4.01
N SER A 180 25.59 -8.23 -4.81
CA SER A 180 25.02 -7.02 -5.41
C SER A 180 23.59 -6.84 -4.94
N LEU A 181 23.31 -5.66 -4.39
CA LEU A 181 21.97 -5.22 -4.01
C LEU A 181 21.43 -4.33 -5.13
N HIS A 182 20.22 -4.59 -5.57
CA HIS A 182 19.51 -3.73 -6.51
C HIS A 182 18.32 -3.13 -5.78
N PHE A 183 18.32 -1.81 -5.63
CA PHE A 183 17.21 -1.02 -5.13
C PHE A 183 16.32 -0.58 -6.30
#